data_AF-A0A9P1MFA1-F1
#
_entry.id   AF-A0A9P1MFA1-F1
#
_cell.length_a   1.000
_cell.length_b   1.000
_cell.length_c   1.000
_cell.angle_alpha   90.00
_cell.angle_beta   90.00
_cell.angle_gamma   90.00
#
_symmetry.space_group_name_H-M   'P 1'
#
loop_
_entity.id
_entity.type
_entity.pdbx_description
1 polymer ?
#
loop_
_entity_poly.entity_id
_entity_poly.type
_entity_poly.pdbx_seq_one_letter_code
_entity_poly.pdbx_strand_id
1 'polypeptide(L)'
;MATAGKVVSAAAISAKEFGDLLDRYPSLVQSVSDGKAAKTGQKTLVELDQYRYVEAPDCFRLDEPKRPMAHDDVKALVEWKLRHGKFRPTLMKLVSSNDAEAVRDIVESAIKTYRTESEVSAPVEILSFYWLCCNGKKDAIKYNRKEYATLNQEAQKVTKRLGVNAMDLEKSPTL
;
A
#
# COMPACT_ATOMS: atom_id res chain seq x y z
N MET A 1 -14.93 -8.15 -26.85
CA MET A 1 -14.35 -6.85 -27.27
C MET A 1 -14.30 -5.96 -26.04
N ALA A 2 -13.17 -5.93 -25.33
CA ALA A 2 -13.01 -5.03 -24.19
C ALA A 2 -12.73 -3.63 -24.72
N THR A 3 -13.66 -2.71 -24.54
CA THR A 3 -13.45 -1.29 -24.84
C THR A 3 -12.30 -0.80 -23.98
N ALA A 4 -11.18 -0.43 -24.60
CA ALA A 4 -10.08 0.25 -23.94
C ALA A 4 -10.64 1.54 -23.33
N GLY A 5 -10.89 1.52 -22.02
CA GLY A 5 -11.38 2.68 -21.28
C GLY A 5 -10.37 3.81 -21.44
N LYS A 6 -10.84 4.96 -21.92
CA LYS A 6 -10.07 6.20 -21.98
C LYS A 6 -9.45 6.44 -20.60
N VAL A 7 -8.13 6.42 -20.49
CA VAL A 7 -7.43 6.79 -19.25
C VAL A 7 -7.68 8.27 -19.02
N VAL A 8 -8.61 8.60 -18.13
CA VAL A 8 -8.89 9.98 -17.73
C VAL A 8 -7.85 10.35 -16.69
N SER A 9 -7.15 11.48 -16.87
CA SER A 9 -6.12 11.89 -15.93
C SER A 9 -6.70 12.21 -14.55
N ALA A 10 -5.88 12.11 -13.51
CA ALA A 10 -6.24 12.39 -12.13
C ALA A 10 -6.88 13.77 -11.94
N ALA A 11 -6.50 14.73 -12.79
CA ALA A 11 -6.97 16.10 -12.78
C ALA A 11 -8.35 16.27 -13.45
N ALA A 12 -8.70 15.39 -14.41
CA ALA A 12 -9.88 15.52 -15.24
C ALA A 12 -11.06 14.62 -14.82
N ILE A 13 -10.80 13.57 -14.03
CA ILE A 13 -11.84 12.62 -13.62
C ILE A 13 -12.84 13.26 -12.67
N SER A 14 -14.14 13.10 -12.92
CA SER A 14 -15.22 13.53 -12.03
C SER A 14 -15.49 12.52 -10.90
N ALA A 15 -16.15 12.97 -9.83
CA ALA A 15 -16.55 12.09 -8.73
C ALA A 15 -17.45 10.92 -9.20
N LYS A 16 -18.35 11.19 -10.15
CA LYS A 16 -19.22 10.17 -10.73
C LYS A 16 -18.43 9.11 -11.51
N GLU A 17 -17.53 9.54 -12.40
CA GLU A 17 -16.69 8.60 -13.17
C GLU A 17 -15.77 7.78 -12.27
N PHE A 18 -15.29 8.40 -11.19
CA PHE A 18 -14.51 7.70 -10.17
C PHE A 18 -15.35 6.65 -9.43
N GLY A 19 -16.58 6.98 -9.03
CA GLY A 19 -17.52 6.02 -8.45
C GLY A 19 -17.80 4.84 -9.38
N ASP A 20 -18.10 5.12 -10.65
CA ASP A 20 -18.36 4.09 -11.67
C ASP A 20 -17.13 3.18 -11.91
N LEU A 21 -15.90 3.66 -11.68
CA LEU A 21 -14.68 2.84 -11.69
C LEU A 21 -14.54 2.00 -10.42
N LEU A 22 -14.81 2.60 -9.26
CA LEU A 22 -14.70 1.95 -7.96
C LEU A 22 -15.69 0.77 -7.87
N ASP A 23 -16.91 0.92 -8.39
CA ASP A 23 -17.91 -0.14 -8.41
C ASP A 23 -17.49 -1.37 -9.24
N ARG A 24 -16.63 -1.17 -10.24
CA ARG A 24 -16.08 -2.25 -11.08
C ARG A 24 -14.87 -2.94 -10.46
N TYR A 25 -14.27 -2.37 -9.42
CA TYR A 25 -13.05 -2.88 -8.81
C TYR A 25 -13.19 -4.33 -8.29
N PRO A 26 -14.24 -4.72 -7.53
CA PRO A 26 -14.35 -6.09 -7.02
C PRO A 26 -14.37 -7.15 -8.14
N SER A 27 -15.09 -6.87 -9.22
CA SER A 27 -15.18 -7.77 -10.38
C SER A 27 -13.83 -7.86 -11.11
N LEU A 28 -13.11 -6.74 -11.24
CA LEU A 28 -11.78 -6.71 -11.83
C LEU A 28 -10.80 -7.56 -11.02
N VAL A 29 -10.73 -7.38 -9.70
CA VAL A 29 -9.84 -8.14 -8.82
C VAL A 29 -10.13 -9.64 -8.91
N GLN A 30 -11.41 -10.03 -8.90
CA GLN A 30 -11.80 -11.44 -9.06
C GLN A 30 -11.27 -12.01 -10.39
N SER A 31 -11.55 -11.34 -11.51
CA SER A 31 -11.07 -11.80 -12.82
C SER A 31 -9.54 -11.91 -12.94
N VAL A 32 -8.80 -10.97 -12.33
CA VAL A 32 -7.33 -11.02 -12.32
C VAL A 32 -6.83 -12.15 -11.43
N SER A 33 -7.50 -12.38 -10.31
CA SER A 33 -7.21 -13.49 -9.40
C SER A 33 -7.40 -14.84 -10.09
N ASP A 34 -8.50 -15.00 -10.82
CA ASP A 34 -8.81 -16.22 -11.58
C ASP A 34 -7.82 -16.44 -12.73
N GLY A 35 -7.40 -15.35 -13.39
CA GLY A 35 -6.42 -15.39 -14.48
C GLY A 35 -4.96 -15.60 -14.04
N LYS A 36 -4.62 -15.31 -12.78
CA LYS A 36 -3.27 -15.51 -12.19
C LYS A 36 -3.35 -16.42 -10.98
N ALA A 37 -3.39 -17.72 -11.25
CA ALA A 37 -3.38 -18.75 -10.21
C ALA A 37 -2.31 -18.48 -9.15
N ALA A 38 -2.73 -18.50 -7.87
CA ALA A 38 -1.81 -18.46 -6.76
C ALA A 38 -0.99 -19.76 -6.73
N LYS A 39 0.29 -19.66 -6.35
CA LYS A 39 1.11 -20.85 -6.10
C LYS A 39 0.65 -21.54 -4.82
N THR A 40 0.95 -22.83 -4.67
CA THR A 40 0.63 -23.58 -3.44
C THR A 40 1.15 -22.86 -2.20
N GLY A 41 0.26 -22.53 -1.26
CA GLY A 41 0.57 -21.81 -0.03
C GLY A 41 0.61 -20.28 -0.15
N GLN A 42 0.36 -19.71 -1.33
CA GLN A 42 0.28 -18.27 -1.56
C GLN A 42 -1.18 -17.80 -1.51
N LYS A 43 -1.43 -16.62 -0.92
CA LYS A 43 -2.75 -15.97 -0.98
C LYS A 43 -3.10 -15.57 -2.42
N THR A 44 -4.36 -15.72 -2.78
CA THR A 44 -4.95 -15.19 -4.02
C THR A 44 -4.97 -13.66 -3.99
N LEU A 45 -5.21 -13.04 -5.15
CA LEU A 45 -5.29 -11.58 -5.20
C LEU A 45 -6.47 -11.05 -4.37
N VAL A 46 -7.59 -11.76 -4.39
CA VAL A 46 -8.79 -11.45 -3.59
C VAL A 46 -8.49 -11.54 -2.09
N GLU A 47 -7.80 -12.58 -1.65
CA GLU A 47 -7.41 -12.71 -0.23
C GLU A 47 -6.43 -11.63 0.22
N LEU A 48 -5.50 -11.22 -0.65
CA LEU A 48 -4.58 -10.12 -0.36
C LEU A 48 -5.32 -8.78 -0.28
N ASP A 49 -6.34 -8.59 -1.11
CA ASP A 49 -7.22 -7.41 -1.08
C ASP A 49 -8.04 -7.34 0.20
N GLN A 50 -8.69 -8.44 0.55
CA GLN A 50 -9.43 -8.59 1.81
C GLN A 50 -8.51 -8.29 3.00
N TYR A 51 -7.30 -8.83 2.97
CA TYR A 51 -6.30 -8.56 3.99
C TYR A 51 -5.93 -7.07 4.07
N ARG A 52 -5.60 -6.43 2.93
CA ARG A 52 -5.17 -5.02 2.86
C ARG A 52 -6.24 -4.03 3.33
N TYR A 53 -7.49 -4.25 2.94
CA TYR A 53 -8.58 -3.29 3.11
C TYR A 53 -9.50 -3.57 4.30
N VAL A 54 -9.49 -4.80 4.84
CA VAL A 54 -10.38 -5.18 5.95
C VAL A 54 -9.57 -5.67 7.14
N GLU A 55 -8.81 -6.75 7.00
CA GLU A 55 -8.16 -7.40 8.15
C GLU A 55 -7.04 -6.54 8.75
N ALA A 56 -6.14 -5.99 7.92
CA ALA A 56 -5.02 -5.20 8.39
C ALA A 56 -5.46 -3.88 9.05
N PRO A 57 -6.40 -3.09 8.47
CA PRO A 57 -6.95 -1.92 9.16
C PRO A 57 -7.66 -2.27 10.47
N ASP A 58 -8.32 -3.43 10.57
CA ASP A 58 -8.97 -3.87 11.80
C ASP A 58 -7.97 -4.35 12.87
N CYS A 59 -6.86 -4.98 12.47
CA CYS A 59 -5.85 -5.49 13.39
C CYS A 59 -4.87 -4.42 13.88
N PHE A 60 -4.49 -3.47 13.02
CA PHE A 60 -3.35 -2.56 13.25
C PHE A 60 -3.75 -1.09 13.30
N ARG A 61 -4.93 -0.80 13.85
CA ARG A 61 -5.38 0.58 14.06
C ARG A 61 -4.34 1.36 14.87
N LEU A 62 -4.19 2.64 14.55
CA LEU A 62 -3.19 3.49 15.18
C LEU A 62 -3.56 3.84 16.63
N ASP A 63 -4.83 3.86 17.00
CA ASP A 63 -5.33 4.13 18.34
C ASP A 63 -5.41 2.84 19.17
N GLU A 64 -6.02 1.78 18.62
CA GLU A 64 -6.29 0.53 19.34
C GLU A 64 -5.92 -0.70 18.49
N PRO A 65 -4.62 -1.04 18.39
CA PRO A 65 -4.21 -2.24 17.67
C PRO A 65 -4.58 -3.50 18.46
N LYS A 66 -5.19 -4.49 17.80
CA LYS A 66 -5.52 -5.79 18.41
C LYS A 66 -4.28 -6.60 18.76
N ARG A 67 -3.22 -6.43 17.96
CA ARG A 67 -1.90 -7.04 18.16
C ARG A 67 -0.82 -6.26 17.41
N PRO A 68 0.47 -6.41 17.79
CA PRO A 68 1.58 -5.92 16.97
C PRO A 68 1.59 -6.55 15.58
N MET A 69 2.12 -5.80 14.60
CA MET A 69 2.36 -6.30 13.25
C MET A 69 3.58 -7.22 13.26
N ALA A 70 3.39 -8.44 12.76
CA ALA A 70 4.43 -9.45 12.61
C ALA A 70 5.04 -9.41 11.20
N HIS A 71 6.14 -10.13 11.01
CA HIS A 71 6.84 -10.18 9.73
C HIS A 71 5.98 -10.67 8.57
N ASP A 72 5.11 -11.65 8.82
CA ASP A 72 4.24 -12.20 7.79
C ASP A 72 3.13 -11.23 7.37
N ASP A 73 2.71 -10.33 8.27
CA ASP A 73 1.78 -9.24 7.94
C ASP A 73 2.44 -8.26 6.96
N VAL A 74 3.71 -7.92 7.20
CA VAL A 74 4.51 -7.06 6.32
C VAL A 74 4.69 -7.73 4.95
N LYS A 75 5.00 -9.04 4.91
CA LYS A 75 5.11 -9.80 3.65
C LYS A 75 3.80 -9.77 2.88
N ALA A 76 2.66 -9.99 3.53
CA ALA A 76 1.36 -9.95 2.87
C ALA A 76 1.05 -8.57 2.26
N LEU A 77 1.35 -7.47 2.97
CA LEU A 77 1.19 -6.11 2.45
C LEU A 77 2.14 -5.82 1.27
N VAL A 78 3.38 -6.27 1.34
CA VAL A 78 4.36 -6.13 0.25
C VAL A 78 3.93 -6.96 -0.96
N GLU A 79 3.41 -8.17 -0.74
CA GLU A 79 2.91 -9.04 -1.80
C GLU A 79 1.73 -8.40 -2.53
N TRP A 80 0.76 -7.91 -1.76
CA TRP A 80 -0.36 -7.14 -2.27
C TRP A 80 0.13 -5.98 -3.15
N LYS A 81 1.12 -5.22 -2.69
CA LYS A 81 1.67 -4.08 -3.43
C LYS A 81 2.39 -4.50 -4.71
N LEU A 82 3.09 -5.63 -4.71
CA LEU A 82 3.78 -6.15 -5.89
C LEU A 82 2.82 -6.70 -6.94
N ARG A 83 1.65 -7.20 -6.52
CA ARG A 83 0.60 -7.68 -7.42
C ARG A 83 -0.27 -6.55 -8.02
N HIS A 84 -0.45 -5.44 -7.30
CA HIS A 84 -1.19 -4.26 -7.76
C HIS A 84 -0.34 -3.18 -8.43
N GLY A 85 0.95 -3.12 -8.11
CA GLY A 85 1.84 -2.03 -8.54
C GLY A 85 2.89 -2.45 -9.56
N LYS A 86 3.99 -1.69 -9.61
CA LYS A 86 5.15 -2.00 -10.45
C LYS A 86 5.82 -3.28 -9.97
N PHE A 87 6.03 -4.22 -10.89
CA PHE A 87 6.73 -5.47 -10.61
C PHE A 87 8.17 -5.23 -10.13
N ARG A 88 8.52 -5.75 -8.95
CA ARG A 88 9.86 -5.69 -8.35
C ARG A 88 10.24 -7.07 -7.78
N PRO A 89 10.83 -7.96 -8.59
CA PRO A 89 11.01 -9.37 -8.23
C PRO A 89 11.93 -9.60 -7.02
N THR A 90 12.84 -8.66 -6.73
CA THR A 90 13.81 -8.77 -5.63
C THR A 90 13.25 -8.34 -4.29
N LEU A 91 12.18 -7.53 -4.27
CA LEU A 91 11.69 -6.92 -3.04
C LEU A 91 11.16 -7.96 -2.05
N MET A 92 10.41 -8.95 -2.52
CA MET A 92 9.88 -9.99 -1.64
C MET A 92 11.00 -10.82 -0.99
N LYS A 93 12.08 -11.10 -1.74
CA LYS A 93 13.25 -11.81 -1.22
C LYS A 93 13.93 -11.01 -0.11
N LEU A 94 14.13 -9.71 -0.31
CA LEU A 94 14.75 -8.82 0.68
C LEU A 94 13.91 -8.71 1.95
N VAL A 95 12.60 -8.52 1.81
CA VAL A 95 11.69 -8.45 2.95
C VAL A 95 11.72 -9.77 3.72
N SER A 96 11.71 -10.91 3.02
CA SER A 96 11.69 -12.23 3.64
C SER A 96 13.00 -12.59 4.36
N SER A 97 14.14 -12.00 3.98
CA SER A 97 15.43 -12.24 4.65
C SER A 97 15.63 -11.44 5.93
N ASN A 98 14.73 -10.50 6.25
CA ASN A 98 14.83 -9.72 7.48
C ASN A 98 14.47 -10.58 8.71
N ASP A 99 15.14 -10.31 9.83
CA ASP A 99 14.83 -10.94 11.11
C ASP A 99 13.45 -10.50 11.63
N ALA A 100 12.67 -11.45 12.15
CA ALA A 100 11.28 -11.21 12.53
C ALA A 100 11.12 -10.37 13.79
N GLU A 101 12.08 -10.41 14.72
CA GLU A 101 12.10 -9.57 15.91
C GLU A 101 12.48 -8.14 15.53
N ALA A 102 13.55 -7.97 14.75
CA ALA A 102 13.95 -6.65 14.24
C ALA A 102 12.82 -5.96 13.45
N VAL A 103 12.10 -6.69 12.58
CA VAL A 103 10.96 -6.13 11.84
C VAL A 103 9.87 -5.63 12.79
N ARG A 104 9.56 -6.39 13.83
CA ARG A 104 8.54 -6.02 14.81
C ARG A 104 8.92 -4.74 15.56
N ASP A 105 10.15 -4.67 16.07
CA ASP A 105 10.65 -3.52 16.83
C ASP A 105 10.68 -2.24 15.99
N ILE A 106 11.04 -2.36 14.71
CA ILE A 106 11.05 -1.24 13.77
C ILE A 106 9.63 -0.75 13.50
N VAL A 107 8.68 -1.65 13.26
CA VAL A 107 7.28 -1.27 13.01
C VAL A 107 6.69 -0.58 14.25
N GLU A 108 6.95 -1.12 15.43
CA GLU A 108 6.51 -0.51 16.69
C GLU A 108 7.11 0.88 16.88
N SER A 109 8.42 1.02 16.64
CA SER A 109 9.12 2.31 16.71
C SER A 109 8.54 3.32 15.72
N ALA A 110 8.28 2.90 14.48
CA ALA A 110 7.70 3.75 13.45
C ALA A 110 6.29 4.23 13.83
N ILE A 111 5.44 3.34 14.35
CA ILE A 111 4.09 3.68 14.82
C ILE A 111 4.18 4.66 15.99
N LYS A 112 5.08 4.43 16.94
CA LYS A 112 5.28 5.34 18.08
C LYS A 112 5.70 6.73 17.60
N THR A 113 6.67 6.82 16.69
CA THR A 113 7.09 8.09 16.08
C THR A 113 5.94 8.76 15.35
N TYR A 114 5.14 8.02 14.59
CA TYR A 114 3.96 8.55 13.90
C TYR A 114 2.94 9.16 14.85
N ARG A 115 2.77 8.58 16.04
CA ARG A 115 1.85 9.12 17.07
C ARG A 115 2.40 10.39 17.72
N THR A 116 3.72 10.51 17.85
CA THR A 116 4.35 11.64 18.56
C THR A 116 4.67 12.81 17.66
N GLU A 117 5.00 12.55 16.40
CA GLU A 117 5.33 13.57 15.41
C GLU A 117 4.15 13.75 14.46
N SER A 118 3.67 14.99 14.29
CA SER A 118 2.61 15.31 13.32
C SER A 118 3.07 15.21 11.85
N GLU A 119 4.32 14.79 11.61
CA GLU A 119 4.95 14.65 10.31
C GLU A 119 4.99 13.19 9.87
N VAL A 120 4.32 12.87 8.76
CA VAL A 120 4.32 11.52 8.14
C VAL A 120 5.72 11.15 7.59
N SER A 121 6.62 12.12 7.47
CA SER A 121 7.96 11.92 6.92
C SER A 121 8.83 11.03 7.82
N ALA A 122 8.92 11.29 9.12
CA ALA A 122 9.81 10.53 10.01
C ALA A 122 9.47 9.02 10.10
N PRO A 123 8.20 8.59 10.17
CA PRO A 123 7.84 7.17 10.13
C PRO A 123 8.14 6.50 8.79
N VAL A 124 7.93 7.21 7.67
CA VAL A 124 8.32 6.73 6.33
C VAL A 124 9.84 6.61 6.23
N GLU A 125 10.57 7.55 6.83
CA GLU A 125 12.01 7.48 6.95
C GLU A 125 12.42 6.25 7.77
N ILE A 126 11.83 5.98 8.94
CA ILE A 126 12.12 4.77 9.72
C ILE A 126 11.84 3.50 8.90
N LEU A 127 10.67 3.38 8.28
CA LEU A 127 10.29 2.17 7.53
C LEU A 127 11.09 2.00 6.23
N SER A 128 11.45 3.09 5.56
CA SER A 128 12.18 3.05 4.28
C SER A 128 13.70 2.98 4.47
N PHE A 129 14.25 3.70 5.46
CA PHE A 129 15.70 3.79 5.71
C PHE A 129 16.24 2.63 6.51
N TYR A 130 15.46 2.01 7.42
CA TYR A 130 16.05 0.99 8.29
C TYR A 130 16.27 -0.33 7.52
N TRP A 131 15.27 -0.94 6.87
CA TRP A 131 15.49 -2.30 6.32
C TRP A 131 14.72 -2.74 5.06
N LEU A 132 13.69 -2.04 4.58
CA LEU A 132 12.85 -2.62 3.51
C LEU A 132 13.56 -2.77 2.15
N CYS A 133 14.62 -1.99 1.88
CA CYS A 133 15.24 -1.91 0.55
C CYS A 133 16.72 -2.27 0.47
N CYS A 134 17.47 -2.35 1.59
CA CYS A 134 18.94 -2.24 1.49
C CYS A 134 19.78 -3.06 2.52
N ASN A 135 19.23 -4.05 3.22
CA ASN A 135 19.99 -4.88 4.16
C ASN A 135 20.81 -4.05 5.19
N GLY A 136 20.18 -3.01 5.76
CA GLY A 136 20.81 -2.08 6.70
C GLY A 136 21.75 -1.02 6.07
N LYS A 137 21.84 -0.91 4.75
CA LYS A 137 22.63 0.13 4.07
C LYS A 137 21.78 1.34 3.69
N LYS A 138 22.31 2.56 3.86
CA LYS A 138 21.66 3.80 3.44
C LYS A 138 21.82 3.95 1.92
N ASP A 139 20.80 3.61 1.15
CA ASP A 139 20.73 3.92 -0.29
C ASP A 139 19.82 5.14 -0.52
N ALA A 140 19.94 5.77 -1.69
CA ALA A 140 19.16 6.94 -2.05
C ALA A 140 17.68 6.57 -2.23
N ILE A 141 16.83 7.01 -1.30
CA ILE A 141 15.38 6.95 -1.50
C ILE A 141 15.03 7.86 -2.68
N LYS A 142 14.22 7.34 -3.61
CA LYS A 142 13.80 8.06 -4.82
C LYS A 142 13.16 9.43 -4.53
N TYR A 143 12.50 9.55 -3.38
CA TYR A 143 11.84 10.78 -2.93
C TYR A 143 12.43 11.24 -1.59
N ASN A 144 12.76 12.52 -1.51
CA ASN A 144 13.16 13.19 -0.28
C ASN A 144 11.92 13.61 0.54
N ARG A 145 12.16 14.06 1.78
CA ARG A 145 11.11 14.51 2.70
C ARG A 145 10.15 15.54 2.09
N LYS A 146 10.66 16.54 1.36
CA LYS A 146 9.85 17.59 0.72
C LYS A 146 9.01 17.01 -0.41
N GLU A 147 9.56 16.12 -1.21
CA GLU A 147 8.84 15.46 -2.30
C GLU A 147 7.70 14.58 -1.76
N TYR A 148 7.92 13.86 -0.65
CA TYR A 148 6.85 13.12 0.03
C TYR A 148 5.75 14.04 0.57
N ALA A 149 6.12 15.16 1.19
CA ALA A 149 5.14 16.14 1.66
C ALA A 149 4.28 16.70 0.51
N THR A 150 4.91 17.03 -0.63
CA THR A 150 4.20 17.47 -1.84
C THR A 150 3.27 16.38 -2.38
N LEU A 151 3.74 15.14 -2.50
CA LEU A 151 2.91 14.01 -2.94
C LEU A 151 1.69 13.82 -2.04
N ASN A 152 1.87 13.92 -0.72
CA ASN A 152 0.78 13.82 0.24
C ASN A 152 -0.22 14.98 0.08
N GLN A 153 0.25 16.21 -0.13
CA GLN A 153 -0.62 17.37 -0.39
C GLN A 153 -1.43 17.20 -1.67
N GLU A 154 -0.82 16.71 -2.76
CA GLU A 154 -1.55 16.46 -4.01
C GLU A 154 -2.59 15.34 -3.86
N ALA A 155 -2.23 14.25 -3.16
CA ALA A 155 -3.19 13.19 -2.84
C ALA A 155 -4.39 13.72 -2.04
N GLN A 156 -4.15 14.58 -1.05
CA GLN A 156 -5.21 15.23 -0.26
C GLN A 156 -6.10 16.16 -1.08
N LYS A 157 -5.55 16.86 -2.08
CA LYS A 157 -6.36 17.69 -2.99
C LYS A 157 -7.31 16.82 -3.81
N VAL A 158 -6.82 15.68 -4.32
CA VAL A 158 -7.62 14.75 -5.11
C VAL A 158 -8.73 14.11 -4.27
N THR A 159 -8.43 13.62 -3.06
CA THR A 159 -9.44 13.02 -2.18
C THR A 159 -10.53 14.01 -1.79
N LYS A 160 -10.17 15.26 -1.45
CA LYS A 160 -11.13 16.33 -1.15
C LYS A 160 -12.01 16.68 -2.35
N ARG A 161 -11.43 16.77 -3.55
CA ARG A 161 -12.15 17.10 -4.79
C ARG A 161 -13.16 16.01 -5.17
N LEU A 162 -12.78 14.76 -4.99
CA LEU A 162 -13.61 13.61 -5.35
C LEU A 162 -14.57 13.17 -4.23
N GLY A 163 -14.36 13.65 -3.00
CA GLY A 163 -15.17 13.25 -1.84
C GLY A 163 -14.93 11.80 -1.40
N VAL A 164 -13.73 11.26 -1.67
CA VAL A 164 -13.38 9.86 -1.40
C VAL A 164 -12.29 9.73 -0.36
N ASN A 165 -12.23 8.60 0.34
CA ASN A 165 -11.14 8.34 1.28
C ASN A 165 -9.86 7.88 0.54
N ALA A 166 -8.74 7.83 1.26
CA ALA A 166 -7.46 7.43 0.68
C ALA A 166 -7.41 5.97 0.20
N MET A 167 -8.18 5.06 0.83
CA MET A 167 -8.24 3.65 0.42
C MET A 167 -8.98 3.48 -0.92
N ASP A 168 -10.04 4.24 -1.13
CA ASP A 168 -10.78 4.23 -2.40
C ASP A 168 -9.90 4.75 -3.54
N LEU A 169 -9.06 5.76 -3.26
CA LEU A 169 -8.07 6.25 -4.21
C LEU A 169 -7.04 5.18 -4.60
N GLU A 170 -6.66 4.27 -3.69
CA GLU A 170 -5.76 3.14 -3.98
C GLU A 170 -6.40 2.06 -4.85
N LYS A 171 -7.73 1.91 -4.79
CA LYS A 171 -8.50 0.92 -5.57
C LYS A 171 -8.75 1.36 -7.01
N SER A 172 -8.51 2.62 -7.35
CA SER A 172 -8.65 3.06 -8.73
C SER A 172 -7.65 2.31 -9.61
N PRO A 173 -8.10 1.58 -10.65
CA PRO A 173 -7.19 1.02 -11.63
C PRO A 173 -6.34 2.16 -12.16
N THR A 174 -5.02 1.99 -12.10
CA THR A 174 -3.95 2.93 -12.50
C THR A 174 -4.43 4.08 -13.37
N LEU A 175 -4.40 5.30 -12.81
CA LEU A 175 -4.19 6.54 -13.55
C LEU A 175 -2.83 6.51 -14.27
#